data_AF-A0A1B9Y6X0-F1
#
_entry.id   AF-A0A1B9Y6X0-F1
#
_cell.length_a   1.000
_cell.length_b   1.000
_cell.length_c   1.000
_cell.angle_alpha   90.00
_cell.angle_beta   90.00
_cell.angle_gamma   90.00
#
_symmetry.space_group_name_H-M   'P 1'
#
loop_
_entity.id
_entity.type
_entity.pdbx_description
1 polymer ?
#
loop_
_entity_poly.entity_id
_entity_poly.type
_entity_poly.pdbx_seq_one_letter_code
_entity_poly.pdbx_strand_id
1 'polypeptide(L)'
;MKPHYLIFNIENKVRNFTNSLEDTFERFAILKLNPTIEENIKQRIYEKQDFEVTVQELQQILPTFDKRIEKLLKHPDFNPFKEELRQRLPEQYGNQPFKFKGTTYYLYHKGREFYVDSMIYGALGFKKLVEDHISVNKPLRYVYKE
;
A
#
# COMPACT_ATOMS: atom_id res chain seq x y z
N MET A 1 -7.53 18.76 14.91
CA MET A 1 -6.33 18.01 14.46
C MET A 1 -6.11 18.40 13.00
N LYS A 2 -5.21 17.75 12.24
CA LYS A 2 -5.28 17.88 10.78
C LYS A 2 -6.35 16.92 10.25
N PRO A 3 -7.13 17.32 9.24
CA PRO A 3 -8.13 16.44 8.66
C PRO A 3 -7.48 15.20 8.05
N HIS A 4 -8.03 14.02 8.30
CA HIS A 4 -7.49 12.75 7.83
C HIS A 4 -8.57 11.66 7.69
N TYR A 5 -8.19 10.51 7.12
CA TYR A 5 -9.08 9.37 6.96
C TYR A 5 -8.62 8.17 7.80
N LEU A 6 -9.60 7.47 8.38
CA LEU A 6 -9.44 6.13 8.93
C LEU A 6 -9.86 5.09 7.89
N ILE A 7 -9.02 4.09 7.67
CA ILE A 7 -9.28 2.98 6.74
C ILE A 7 -9.53 1.70 7.55
N PHE A 8 -10.62 1.01 7.26
CA PHE A 8 -11.05 -0.17 8.00
C PHE A 8 -10.77 -1.46 7.24
N ASN A 9 -10.47 -2.55 7.96
CA ASN A 9 -10.45 -3.90 7.39
C ASN A 9 -11.84 -4.54 7.40
N ILE A 10 -11.94 -5.77 6.89
CA ILE A 10 -13.17 -6.57 6.85
C ILE A 10 -13.76 -6.89 8.23
N GLU A 11 -12.99 -6.75 9.32
CA GLU A 11 -13.43 -6.93 10.72
C GLU A 11 -13.88 -5.61 11.37
N ASN A 12 -14.00 -4.51 10.61
CA ASN A 12 -14.27 -3.17 11.11
C ASN A 12 -13.23 -2.67 12.12
N LYS A 13 -11.99 -3.18 12.06
CA LYS A 13 -10.86 -2.62 12.81
C LYS A 13 -10.11 -1.61 11.94
N VAL A 14 -9.65 -0.53 12.55
CA VAL A 14 -8.80 0.46 11.86
C VAL A 14 -7.50 -0.24 11.46
N ARG A 15 -7.26 -0.30 10.15
CA ARG A 15 -6.05 -0.87 9.54
C ARG A 15 -5.00 0.20 9.32
N ASN A 16 -5.42 1.42 9.02
CA ASN A 16 -4.55 2.53 8.69
C ASN A 16 -5.22 3.86 9.05
N PHE A 17 -4.42 4.86 9.40
CA PHE A 17 -4.86 6.25 9.48
C PHE A 17 -3.80 7.12 8.82
N THR A 18 -4.24 8.17 8.16
CA THR A 18 -3.36 9.14 7.51
C THR A 18 -3.15 10.34 8.42
N ASN A 19 -2.10 11.13 8.20
CA ASN A 19 -1.87 12.36 8.98
C ASN A 19 -2.48 13.59 8.30
N SER A 20 -2.93 13.44 7.05
CA SER A 20 -3.54 14.49 6.22
C SER A 20 -4.43 13.88 5.12
N LEU A 21 -5.22 14.74 4.46
CA LEU A 21 -5.96 14.37 3.26
C LEU A 21 -5.02 14.09 2.09
N GLU A 22 -3.95 14.87 1.97
CA GLU A 22 -2.90 14.71 0.96
C GLU A 22 -2.24 13.34 1.06
N ASP A 23 -1.85 12.91 2.26
CA ASP A 23 -1.28 11.58 2.54
C ASP A 23 -2.25 10.46 2.11
N THR A 24 -3.56 10.72 2.20
CA THR A 24 -4.60 9.77 1.77
C THR A 24 -4.63 9.64 0.26
N PHE A 25 -4.59 10.77 -0.46
CA PHE A 25 -4.57 10.76 -1.91
C PHE A 25 -3.25 10.20 -2.47
N GLU A 26 -2.11 10.55 -1.86
CA GLU A 26 -0.80 10.07 -2.29
C GLU A 26 -0.74 8.53 -2.36
N ARG A 27 -1.40 7.82 -1.43
CA ARG A 27 -1.49 6.35 -1.44
C ARG A 27 -2.10 5.79 -2.72
N PHE A 28 -2.99 6.53 -3.37
CA PHE A 28 -3.58 6.16 -4.66
C PHE A 28 -2.75 6.70 -5.83
N ALA A 29 -2.29 7.94 -5.75
CA ALA A 29 -1.48 8.57 -6.80
C ALA A 29 -0.19 7.77 -7.10
N ILE A 30 0.44 7.18 -6.09
CA ILE A 30 1.64 6.34 -6.30
C ILE A 30 1.37 5.07 -7.11
N LEU A 31 0.12 4.61 -7.17
CA LEU A 31 -0.28 3.42 -7.91
C LEU A 31 -0.44 3.69 -9.40
N LYS A 32 -0.47 4.96 -9.82
CA LYS A 32 -0.71 5.39 -11.21
C LYS A 32 -1.96 4.72 -11.78
N LEU A 33 -3.10 5.02 -11.16
CA LEU A 33 -4.37 4.43 -11.51
C LEU A 33 -4.82 4.89 -12.91
N ASN A 34 -5.93 4.32 -13.39
CA ASN A 34 -6.64 4.95 -14.49
C ASN A 34 -6.99 6.41 -14.10
N PRO A 35 -6.72 7.42 -14.94
CA PRO A 35 -6.97 8.82 -14.62
C PRO A 35 -8.40 9.11 -14.11
N THR A 36 -9.40 8.41 -14.65
CA THR A 36 -10.80 8.55 -14.23
C THR A 36 -11.01 8.06 -12.79
N ILE A 37 -10.39 6.94 -12.39
CA ILE A 37 -10.49 6.41 -11.02
C ILE A 37 -9.72 7.33 -10.07
N GLU A 38 -8.54 7.77 -10.49
CA GLU A 38 -7.68 8.65 -9.70
C GLU A 38 -8.40 9.96 -9.36
N GLU A 39 -8.99 10.62 -10.35
CA GLU A 39 -9.73 11.87 -10.14
C GLU A 39 -11.00 11.66 -9.31
N ASN A 40 -11.71 10.54 -9.51
CA ASN A 40 -12.90 10.21 -8.70
C ASN A 40 -12.55 10.03 -7.22
N ILE A 41 -11.50 9.25 -6.91
CA ILE A 41 -11.03 9.05 -5.53
C ILE A 41 -10.55 10.37 -4.94
N LYS A 42 -9.81 11.16 -5.71
CA LYS A 42 -9.35 12.50 -5.30
C LYS A 42 -10.52 13.40 -4.91
N GLN A 43 -11.55 13.46 -5.75
CA GLN A 43 -12.74 14.25 -5.47
C GLN A 43 -13.42 13.81 -4.16
N ARG A 44 -13.67 12.50 -3.97
CA ARG A 44 -14.27 11.97 -2.72
C ARG A 44 -13.44 12.30 -1.48
N ILE A 45 -12.11 12.25 -1.58
CA ILE A 45 -11.21 12.64 -0.48
C ILE A 45 -11.41 14.12 -0.11
N TYR A 46 -11.45 15.01 -1.11
CA TYR A 46 -11.60 16.45 -0.91
C TYR A 46 -13.02 16.91 -0.57
N GLU A 47 -14.02 16.06 -0.76
CA GLU A 47 -15.39 16.27 -0.24
C GLU A 47 -15.45 16.18 1.30
N LYS A 48 -14.42 15.62 1.95
CA LYS A 48 -14.28 15.55 3.43
C LYS A 48 -15.47 14.83 4.10
N GLN A 49 -15.92 13.74 3.48
CA GLN A 49 -17.03 12.93 3.97
C GLN A 49 -16.64 11.45 3.93
N ASP A 50 -17.38 10.64 4.67
CA ASP A 50 -17.22 9.19 4.60
C ASP A 50 -17.52 8.72 3.18
N PHE A 51 -16.69 7.82 2.66
CA PHE A 51 -16.91 7.23 1.36
C PHE A 51 -16.43 5.78 1.32
N GLU A 52 -16.85 5.10 0.27
CA GLU A 52 -16.47 3.72 0.01
C GLU A 52 -15.83 3.59 -1.36
N VAL A 53 -14.82 2.73 -1.44
CA VAL A 53 -14.28 2.24 -2.71
C VAL A 53 -14.93 0.89 -2.98
N THR A 54 -15.73 0.83 -4.04
CA THR A 54 -16.53 -0.33 -4.40
C THR A 54 -15.65 -1.51 -4.80
N VAL A 55 -16.18 -2.74 -4.72
CA VAL A 55 -15.45 -3.95 -5.15
C VAL A 55 -15.02 -3.85 -6.62
N GLN A 56 -15.83 -3.25 -7.49
CA GLN A 56 -15.48 -3.04 -8.90
C GLN A 56 -14.28 -2.08 -9.06
N GLU A 57 -14.25 -0.98 -8.31
CA GLU A 57 -13.10 -0.08 -8.28
C GLU A 57 -11.86 -0.79 -7.71
N LEU A 58 -12.02 -1.56 -6.63
CA LEU A 58 -10.96 -2.36 -6.02
C LEU A 58 -10.35 -3.37 -7.00
N GLN A 59 -11.18 -4.04 -7.81
CA GLN A 59 -10.72 -4.97 -8.85
C GLN A 59 -9.89 -4.25 -9.94
N GLN A 60 -10.22 -3.00 -10.26
CA GLN A 60 -9.44 -2.19 -11.20
C GLN A 60 -8.12 -1.68 -10.59
N ILE A 61 -8.12 -1.40 -9.28
CA ILE A 61 -6.94 -0.96 -8.53
C ILE A 61 -5.97 -2.12 -8.31
N LEU A 62 -6.44 -3.33 -7.98
CA LEU A 62 -5.62 -4.47 -7.60
C LEU A 62 -4.39 -4.73 -8.51
N PRO A 63 -4.51 -4.80 -9.85
CA PRO A 63 -3.36 -5.06 -10.72
C PRO A 63 -2.30 -3.93 -10.72
N THR A 64 -2.64 -2.72 -10.25
CA THR A 64 -1.70 -1.60 -10.19
C THR A 64 -0.66 -1.77 -9.08
N PHE A 65 -0.99 -2.50 -7.99
CA PHE A 65 -0.01 -2.85 -6.96
C PHE A 65 1.12 -3.70 -7.50
N ASP A 66 0.81 -4.71 -8.32
CA ASP A 66 1.84 -5.57 -8.91
C ASP A 66 2.75 -4.81 -9.86
N LYS A 67 2.18 -3.93 -10.70
CA LYS A 67 2.96 -3.02 -11.55
C LYS A 67 3.85 -2.10 -10.73
N ARG A 68 3.35 -1.60 -9.59
CA ARG A 68 4.11 -0.74 -8.69
C ARG A 68 5.27 -1.51 -8.05
N ILE A 69 5.01 -2.71 -7.55
CA ILE A 69 6.04 -3.59 -6.98
C ILE A 69 7.11 -3.91 -8.03
N GLU A 70 6.72 -4.29 -9.26
CA GLU A 70 7.66 -4.53 -10.36
C GLU A 70 8.56 -3.32 -10.65
N LYS A 71 8.01 -2.11 -10.63
CA LYS A 71 8.79 -0.89 -10.82
C LYS A 71 9.77 -0.67 -9.66
N LEU A 72 9.32 -0.91 -8.43
CA LEU A 72 10.14 -0.73 -7.23
C LEU A 72 11.29 -1.75 -7.14
N LEU A 73 11.05 -2.99 -7.57
CA LEU A 73 12.06 -4.04 -7.67
C LEU A 73 13.20 -3.70 -8.65
N LYS A 74 12.97 -2.77 -9.58
CA LYS A 74 13.96 -2.29 -10.55
C LYS A 74 14.62 -0.96 -10.13
N HIS A 75 14.30 -0.44 -8.96
CA HIS A 75 14.88 0.81 -8.48
C HIS A 75 16.37 0.62 -8.19
N PRO A 76 17.26 1.56 -8.58
CA PRO A 76 18.71 1.42 -8.35
C PRO A 76 19.07 1.23 -6.87
N ASP A 77 18.34 1.89 -5.98
CA ASP A 77 18.56 1.78 -4.52
C ASP A 77 17.97 0.53 -3.88
N PHE A 78 17.28 -0.33 -4.65
CA PHE A 78 16.74 -1.57 -4.12
C PHE A 78 17.80 -2.66 -4.13
N ASN A 79 18.23 -3.10 -2.95
CA ASN A 79 19.02 -4.32 -2.81
C ASN A 79 18.08 -5.52 -2.59
N PRO A 80 17.86 -6.38 -3.61
CA PRO A 80 16.82 -7.43 -3.59
C PRO A 80 17.09 -8.55 -2.58
N PHE A 81 18.36 -8.88 -2.39
CA PHE A 81 18.78 -10.06 -1.63
C PHE A 81 19.50 -9.70 -0.35
N LYS A 82 20.00 -8.46 -0.21
CA LYS A 82 20.69 -7.96 0.99
C LYS A 82 21.76 -8.93 1.48
N GLU A 83 22.49 -9.58 0.57
CA GLU A 83 23.33 -10.74 0.90
C GLU A 83 24.36 -10.42 1.98
N GLU A 84 25.12 -9.35 1.82
CA GLU A 84 26.11 -8.91 2.82
C GLU A 84 25.45 -8.61 4.18
N LEU A 85 24.30 -7.94 4.18
CA LEU A 85 23.58 -7.60 5.41
C LEU A 85 23.01 -8.85 6.09
N ARG A 86 22.47 -9.80 5.32
CA ARG A 86 21.97 -11.08 5.84
C ARG A 86 23.09 -11.97 6.35
N GLN A 87 24.28 -11.91 5.76
CA GLN A 87 25.45 -12.61 6.30
C GLN A 87 25.88 -12.03 7.65
N ARG A 88 25.86 -10.70 7.79
CA ARG A 88 26.25 -10.00 9.03
C ARG A 88 25.21 -10.13 10.14
N LEU A 89 23.93 -9.96 9.82
CA LEU A 89 22.81 -9.91 10.78
C LEU A 89 21.57 -10.67 10.22
N PRO A 90 21.62 -12.01 10.15
CA PRO A 90 20.59 -12.82 9.50
C PRO A 90 19.21 -12.71 10.14
N GLU A 91 19.14 -12.63 11.47
CA GLU A 91 17.88 -12.50 12.21
C GLU A 91 17.15 -11.18 11.91
N GLN A 92 17.89 -10.14 11.52
CA GLN A 92 17.35 -8.83 11.22
C GLN A 92 16.97 -8.68 9.76
N TYR A 93 17.87 -9.04 8.84
CA TYR A 93 17.67 -8.80 7.40
C TYR A 93 17.11 -10.02 6.64
N GLY A 94 17.00 -11.17 7.29
CA GLY A 94 16.42 -12.40 6.74
C GLY A 94 14.98 -12.68 7.18
N ASN A 95 14.42 -11.87 8.08
CA ASN A 95 13.15 -12.18 8.78
C ASN A 95 11.87 -11.76 8.02
N GLN A 96 11.99 -10.95 6.96
CA GLN A 96 10.86 -10.48 6.16
C GLN A 96 11.00 -10.91 4.69
N PRO A 97 11.03 -12.23 4.41
CA PRO A 97 10.97 -12.70 3.04
C PRO A 97 9.59 -12.45 2.45
N PHE A 98 9.52 -12.08 1.17
CA PHE A 98 8.29 -12.15 0.39
C PHE A 98 8.55 -12.76 -0.97
N LYS A 99 7.55 -13.49 -1.48
CA LYS A 99 7.60 -14.10 -2.81
C LYS A 99 6.85 -13.23 -3.80
N PHE A 100 7.50 -12.94 -4.93
CA PHE A 100 6.88 -12.22 -6.03
C PHE A 100 7.32 -12.84 -7.35
N LYS A 101 6.35 -13.31 -8.14
CA LYS A 101 6.56 -14.02 -9.42
C LYS A 101 7.63 -15.13 -9.36
N GLY A 102 7.59 -15.94 -8.30
CA GLY A 102 8.51 -17.08 -8.11
C GLY A 102 9.85 -16.71 -7.47
N THR A 103 10.19 -15.43 -7.35
CA THR A 103 11.42 -14.98 -6.70
C THR A 103 11.16 -14.60 -5.24
N THR A 104 12.05 -15.03 -4.34
CA THR A 104 12.04 -14.60 -2.93
C THR A 104 12.94 -13.39 -2.77
N TYR A 105 12.37 -12.29 -2.29
CA TYR A 105 13.07 -11.06 -1.95
C TYR A 105 13.05 -10.86 -0.44
N TYR A 106 13.98 -10.08 0.08
CA TYR A 106 14.05 -9.77 1.51
C TYR A 106 13.83 -8.28 1.71
N LEU A 107 12.77 -7.94 2.45
CA LEU A 107 12.51 -6.55 2.84
C LEU A 107 13.11 -6.26 4.19
N TYR A 108 13.48 -5.01 4.40
CA TYR A 108 13.68 -4.45 5.72
C TYR A 108 13.10 -3.03 5.70
N HIS A 109 11.82 -2.90 6.04
CA HIS A 109 11.07 -1.65 5.86
C HIS A 109 11.32 -0.60 6.96
N LYS A 110 12.38 -0.75 7.76
CA LYS A 110 12.66 0.12 8.91
C LYS A 110 13.85 1.03 8.57
N GLY A 111 13.68 2.33 8.80
CA GLY A 111 14.75 3.31 8.58
C GLY A 111 14.77 3.90 7.17
N ARG A 112 15.37 5.09 7.05
CA ARG A 112 15.35 5.88 5.81
C ARG A 112 16.18 5.27 4.68
N GLU A 113 17.24 4.54 5.03
CA GLU A 113 18.12 3.81 4.10
C GLU A 113 17.39 2.72 3.31
N PHE A 114 16.26 2.22 3.81
CA PHE A 114 15.44 1.20 3.14
C PHE A 114 14.09 1.77 2.71
N TYR A 115 14.11 2.99 2.16
CA TYR A 115 12.94 3.66 1.63
C TYR A 115 12.21 2.81 0.57
N VAL A 116 12.94 2.17 -0.35
CA VAL A 116 12.33 1.33 -1.39
C VAL A 116 11.62 0.12 -0.81
N ASP A 117 12.25 -0.54 0.16
CA ASP A 117 11.64 -1.64 0.91
C ASP A 117 10.35 -1.22 1.60
N SER A 118 10.34 -0.02 2.18
CA SER A 118 9.18 0.54 2.87
C SER A 118 8.02 0.78 1.92
N MET A 119 8.31 1.25 0.70
CA MET A 119 7.29 1.38 -0.35
C MET A 119 6.75 0.02 -0.82
N ILE A 120 7.62 -0.98 -1.01
CA ILE A 120 7.19 -2.34 -1.39
C ILE A 120 6.33 -2.93 -0.28
N TYR A 121 6.76 -2.82 0.98
CA TYR A 121 6.02 -3.29 2.15
C TYR A 121 4.65 -2.62 2.25
N GLY A 122 4.58 -1.29 2.07
CA GLY A 122 3.34 -0.55 2.03
C GLY A 122 2.40 -1.01 0.90
N ALA A 123 2.94 -1.21 -0.31
CA ALA A 123 2.19 -1.72 -1.45
C ALA A 123 1.64 -3.13 -1.19
N LEU A 124 2.45 -4.04 -0.63
CA LEU A 124 2.01 -5.40 -0.27
C LEU A 124 0.92 -5.38 0.80
N GLY A 125 1.09 -4.56 1.84
CA GLY A 125 0.11 -4.44 2.91
C GLY A 125 -1.22 -3.89 2.42
N PHE A 126 -1.20 -2.89 1.54
CA PHE A 126 -2.42 -2.32 0.98
C PHE A 126 -3.05 -3.24 -0.08
N LYS A 127 -2.23 -3.89 -0.91
CA LYS A 127 -2.69 -4.95 -1.83
C LYS A 127 -3.45 -6.03 -1.06
N LYS A 128 -2.89 -6.53 0.04
CA LYS A 128 -3.54 -7.56 0.87
C LYS A 128 -4.88 -7.10 1.42
N LEU A 129 -4.96 -5.84 1.89
CA LEU A 129 -6.23 -5.25 2.33
C LEU A 129 -7.26 -5.24 1.20
N VAL A 130 -6.87 -4.83 0.00
CA VAL A 130 -7.75 -4.82 -1.18
C VAL A 130 -8.20 -6.24 -1.57
N GLU A 131 -7.28 -7.21 -1.58
CA GLU A 131 -7.59 -8.62 -1.84
C GLU A 131 -8.60 -9.18 -0.84
N ASP A 132 -8.41 -8.89 0.46
CA ASP A 132 -9.32 -9.34 1.52
C ASP A 132 -10.75 -8.81 1.28
N HIS A 133 -10.90 -7.53 0.95
CA HIS A 133 -12.20 -6.92 0.65
C HIS A 133 -12.87 -7.49 -0.61
N ILE A 134 -12.10 -7.71 -1.68
CA ILE A 134 -12.59 -8.35 -2.90
C ILE A 134 -13.06 -9.78 -2.60
N SER A 135 -12.29 -10.55 -1.82
CA SER A 135 -12.59 -11.96 -1.52
C SER A 135 -13.90 -12.17 -0.78
N VAL A 136 -14.33 -11.19 0.03
CA VAL A 136 -15.60 -11.22 0.78
C VAL A 136 -16.69 -10.37 0.14
N ASN A 137 -16.45 -9.84 -1.06
CA ASN A 137 -17.35 -8.94 -1.79
C ASN A 137 -17.84 -7.74 -0.94
N LYS A 138 -16.92 -7.07 -0.23
CA LYS A 138 -17.22 -5.87 0.57
C LYS A 138 -16.43 -4.65 0.09
N PRO A 139 -17.04 -3.46 0.06
CA PRO A 139 -16.32 -2.23 -0.24
C PRO A 139 -15.28 -1.90 0.84
N LEU A 140 -14.29 -1.07 0.48
CA LEU A 140 -13.31 -0.55 1.42
C LEU A 140 -13.77 0.82 1.93
N ARG A 141 -13.97 0.94 3.25
CA ARG A 141 -14.52 2.14 3.88
C ARG A 141 -13.44 3.13 4.33
N TYR A 142 -13.65 4.39 4.01
CA TYR A 142 -12.88 5.55 4.43
C TYR A 142 -13.77 6.44 5.31
N VAL A 143 -13.34 6.68 6.56
CA VAL A 143 -14.08 7.53 7.52
C VAL A 143 -13.31 8.81 7.78
N TYR A 144 -13.94 9.96 7.55
CA TYR A 144 -13.33 11.27 7.72
C TYR A 144 -13.22 11.67 9.20
N LYS A 145 -12.13 12.36 9.56
CA LYS A 145 -11.84 12.88 10.90
C LYS A 145 -11.22 14.27 10.84
N GLU A 146 -11.60 15.14 11.78
CA GLU A 146 -11.10 16.52 11.96
C GLU A 146 -10.12 16.68 13.13
#